data_AF-A0A6V7KKJ3-F1
#
_entry.id   AF-A0A6V7KKJ3-F1
#
_cell.length_a   1.000
_cell.length_b   1.000
_cell.length_c   1.000
_cell.angle_alpha   90.00
_cell.angle_beta   90.00
_cell.angle_gamma   90.00
#
_symmetry.space_group_name_H-M   'P 1'
#
loop_
_entity.id
_entity.type
_entity.pdbx_description
1 polymer ?
#
loop_
_entity_poly.entity_id
_entity_poly.type
_entity_poly.pdbx_seq_one_letter_code
_entity_poly.pdbx_strand_id
1 'polypeptide(L)' 'KVYIAGGFNGHQCLSTAEVYDPETDQWTMIASMRSRRSGVSCMAYHGCVYAI' A
#
# COMPACT_ATOMS: atom_id res chain seq x y z
N LYS A 1 -7.02 -6.65 8.27
CA LYS A 1 -6.83 -5.58 7.27
C LYS A 1 -5.71 -5.98 6.31
N VAL A 2 -5.84 -5.68 5.02
CA VAL A 2 -4.80 -5.92 4.00
C VAL A 2 -4.30 -4.57 3.51
N TYR A 3 -2.99 -4.41 3.35
CA TYR A 3 -2.38 -3.16 2.91
C TYR A 3 -1.72 -3.35 1.56
N ILE A 4 -1.99 -2.43 0.64
CA ILE A 4 -1.31 -2.32 -0.64
C ILE A 4 -0.58 -0.98 -0.65
N ALA A 5 0.69 -0.98 -1.04
CA ALA A 5 1.52 0.22 -1.10
C ALA A 5 2.36 0.21 -2.39
N GLY A 6 2.17 1.23 -3.21
CA GLY A 6 2.89 1.40 -4.48
C GLY A 6 2.34 0.51 -5.59
N GLY A 7 3.24 -0.03 -6.40
CA GLY A 7 2.91 -0.85 -7.57
C GLY A 7 3.03 -0.09 -8.89
N PHE A 8 2.51 -0.67 -9.96
CA PHE A 8 2.57 -0.11 -11.32
C PHE A 8 1.21 -0.32 -12.00
N ASN A 9 0.64 0.77 -12.54
CA ASN A 9 -0.70 0.74 -13.14
C ASN A 9 -0.69 0.54 -14.67
N GLY A 10 0.42 0.09 -15.26
CA GLY A 10 0.60 0.01 -16.71
C GLY A 10 1.25 1.25 -17.34
N HIS A 11 1.26 2.39 -16.64
CA HIS A 11 1.83 3.64 -17.15
C HIS A 11 2.94 4.21 -16.24
N GLN A 12 2.74 4.16 -14.92
CA GLN A 12 3.69 4.74 -13.97
C GLN A 12 3.73 3.96 -12.65
N CYS A 13 4.86 4.08 -11.95
CA CYS A 13 4.95 3.63 -10.58
C CYS A 13 4.05 4.48 -9.69
N LEU A 14 3.43 3.84 -8.70
CA LEU A 14 2.50 4.48 -7.79
C LEU A 14 3.20 4.82 -6.46
N SER A 15 2.77 5.91 -5.85
CA SER A 15 3.05 6.24 -4.45
C SER A 15 1.81 6.07 -3.57
N THR A 16 0.67 5.70 -4.15
CA THR A 16 -0.58 5.49 -3.44
C THR A 16 -0.48 4.29 -2.51
N ALA A 17 -1.28 4.31 -1.45
CA ALA A 17 -1.46 3.17 -0.59
C ALA A 17 -2.94 3.07 -0.20
N GLU A 18 -3.41 1.85 0.01
CA GLU A 18 -4.80 1.54 0.33
C GLU A 18 -4.87 0.39 1.34
N VAL A 19 -5.96 0.38 2.11
CA VAL A 19 -6.24 -0.64 3.10
C VAL A 19 -7.60 -1.27 2.82
N TYR A 20 -7.64 -2.59 2.81
CA TYR A 20 -8.86 -3.36 2.83
C TYR A 20 -9.28 -3.66 4.27
N ASP A 21 -10.52 -3.33 4.59
CA ASP A 21 -11.17 -3.69 5.84
C ASP A 21 -12.20 -4.82 5.60
N PRO A 22 -11.95 -6.05 6.09
CA PRO A 22 -12.87 -7.18 5.88
C PRO A 22 -14.19 -7.04 6.65
N GLU A 23 -14.27 -6.18 7.67
CA GLU A 23 -15.52 -5.95 8.40
C GLU A 23 -16.53 -5.16 7.58
N THR A 24 -16.04 -4.21 6.77
CA THR A 24 -16.88 -3.38 5.89
C THR A 24 -16.88 -3.85 4.44
N ASP A 25 -15.98 -4.79 4.10
CA ASP A 25 -15.70 -5.24 2.74
C ASP A 25 -15.39 -4.09 1.78
N GLN A 26 -14.50 -3.18 2.21
CA GLN A 26 -14.16 -1.98 1.44
C GLN A 26 -12.66 -1.75 1.38
N TRP A 27 -12.22 -1.21 0.25
CA TRP A 27 -10.91 -0.60 0.08
C TRP A 27 -10.99 0.89 0.39
N THR A 28 -10.05 1.40 1.17
CA THR A 28 -9.96 2.81 1.52
C THR A 28 -8.54 3.32 1.25
N MET A 29 -8.44 4.48 0.57
CA MET A 29 -7.17 5.15 0.36
C MET A 29 -6.59 5.65 1.68
N ILE A 30 -5.30 5.40 1.90
CA ILE A 30 -4.56 5.91 3.05
C ILE A 30 -3.48 6.90 2.60
N ALA A 31 -2.72 7.44 3.55
CA ALA A 31 -1.64 8.37 3.26
C ALA A 31 -0.66 7.78 2.21
N SER A 32 -0.36 8.56 1.18
CA SER A 32 0.58 8.16 0.13
C SER A 32 2.01 8.12 0.66
N MET A 33 2.82 7.22 0.09
CA MET A 33 4.25 7.14 0.34
C MET A 33 4.99 8.38 -0.21
N ARG A 34 6.14 8.71 0.37
CA ARG A 34 6.96 9.86 -0.07
C ARG A 34 7.52 9.71 -1.49
N SER A 35 7.70 8.48 -1.97
CA SER A 35 8.27 8.20 -3.28
C SER A 35 7.51 7.08 -3.97
N ARG A 36 7.37 7.20 -5.30
CA ARG A 36 6.76 6.16 -6.14
C ARG A 36 7.69 4.96 -6.22
N ARG A 37 7.14 3.74 -6.12
CA ARG A 37 7.93 2.50 -6.13
C ARG A 37 7.09 1.32 -6.63
N SER A 38 7.72 0.39 -7.33
CA SER A 38 7.13 -0.88 -7.81
C SER A 38 8.13 -2.02 -7.55
N GLY A 39 7.64 -3.27 -7.45
CA GLY A 39 8.50 -4.43 -7.14
C GLY A 39 9.06 -4.40 -5.71
N VAL A 40 8.30 -3.85 -4.76
CA VAL A 40 8.75 -3.61 -3.38
C VAL A 40 8.51 -4.83 -2.49
N SER A 41 9.32 -4.96 -1.44
CA SER A 41 9.05 -5.91 -0.37
C SER A 41 8.25 -5.23 0.74
N CYS A 42 7.21 -5.89 1.26
CA CYS A 42 6.40 -5.37 2.35
C CYS A 42 6.56 -6.22 3.61
N MET A 43 6.67 -5.58 4.77
CA MET A 43 6.75 -6.24 6.07
C MET A 43 5.83 -5.58 7.09
N ALA A 44 5.12 -6.39 7.87
CA ALA A 44 4.35 -5.94 9.02
C ALA A 44 5.13 -6.22 10.32
N TYR A 45 5.39 -5.20 11.12
CA TYR A 45 6.14 -5.32 12.38
C TYR A 45 5.68 -4.24 13.38
N HIS A 46 5.38 -4.64 14.62
CA HIS A 46 4.95 -3.74 15.71
C HIS A 46 3.83 -2.74 15.34
N GLY A 47 2.82 -3.20 14.59
CA GLY A 47 1.69 -2.35 14.19
C GLY A 47 2.01 -1.37 13.04
N CYS A 48 3.21 -1.46 12.45
CA CYS A 48 3.61 -0.69 11.29
C CYS A 48 3.74 -1.57 10.05
N VAL A 49 3.50 -0.98 8.88
CA VAL A 49 3.75 -1.60 7.56
C VAL A 49 4.91 -0.87 6.90
N TYR A 50 5.94 -1.61 6.52
CA TYR A 50 7.15 -1.10 5.90
C TYR A 50 7.21 -1.57 4.44
N ALA A 51 7.35 -0.63 3.51
CA ALA A 51 7.63 -0.90 2.11
C ALA A 51 9.11 -0.56 1.82
N ILE A 52 9.90 -1.57 1.49
CA ILE A 52 11.35 -1.50 1.29
C ILE A 52 11.65 -1.62 -0.20
#